data_AF-A0A1L5L082-F1
#
_entry.id   AF-A0A1L5L082-F1
#
_cell.length_a   1.000
_cell.length_b   1.000
_cell.length_c   1.000
_cell.angle_alpha   90.00
_cell.angle_beta   90.00
_cell.angle_gamma   90.00
#
_symmetry.space_group_name_H-M   'P 1'
#
loop_
_entity.id
_entity.type
_entity.pdbx_description
1 polymer ?
#
loop_
_entity_poly.entity_id
_entity_poly.type
_entity_poly.pdbx_seq_one_letter_code
_entity_poly.pdbx_strand_id
1 'polypeptide(L)'
;MEDKLVTLAIHTFEKAQILKTMLETEGIEVYIHNVNQIQPVVSAGVRVRIKESDLPHALRIIEDSKWLSEDAEQEEKAGHQEKKILIPIDFSDYSIKACELGINYAHKVGAEVMIMHAYFSPYFPSAIPMGDTLAYQVNEEETAQNVLKRVQIDMENICTLINRKIHSGELPKVKYNYVLREGLPEEEIIAYSKEYHPSLIVMGTRGKSQKDMDLIGSVTGEVIEVNKVPVLAIPENVPFEDLSEAKNIAFATSFNQRDLVAFDEFMEIIKPYNAHIHLFNISTSKNEWNEIRLTGVNEYFKKQYPQAHITHTVLADGDLLLAIEKFVRDEHIDVIALSTYR
;
A
#
# COMPACT_ATOMS: atom_id res chain seq x y z
N MET A 1 -6.19 35.94 29.30
CA MET A 1 -5.84 34.62 28.74
C MET A 1 -6.17 34.72 27.27
N GLU A 2 -5.17 34.67 26.40
CA GLU A 2 -5.38 34.80 24.96
C GLU A 2 -6.14 33.58 24.43
N ASP A 3 -7.20 33.81 23.65
CA ASP A 3 -8.00 32.78 23.01
C ASP A 3 -7.13 31.99 22.01
N LYS A 4 -6.58 30.86 22.47
CA LYS A 4 -5.72 30.02 21.65
C LYS A 4 -6.55 29.33 20.57
N LEU A 5 -6.19 29.58 19.31
CA LEU A 5 -6.84 28.94 18.16
C LEU A 5 -6.25 27.55 17.91
N VAL A 6 -7.10 26.54 17.83
CA VAL A 6 -6.74 25.16 17.46
C VAL A 6 -7.19 24.84 16.05
N THR A 7 -6.50 23.92 15.37
CA THR A 7 -6.94 23.44 14.06
C THR A 7 -7.96 22.34 14.26
N LEU A 8 -9.17 22.56 13.77
CA LEU A 8 -10.26 21.60 13.79
C LEU A 8 -10.14 20.61 12.63
N ALA A 9 -9.83 21.10 11.42
CA ALA A 9 -9.70 20.29 10.21
C ALA A 9 -8.83 20.94 9.13
N ILE A 10 -8.37 20.16 8.15
CA ILE A 10 -7.72 20.64 6.92
C ILE A 10 -8.50 20.10 5.73
N HIS A 11 -9.09 20.98 4.93
CA HIS A 11 -9.93 20.61 3.78
C HIS A 11 -9.66 21.49 2.57
N THR A 12 -10.30 21.19 1.43
CA THR A 12 -10.39 22.12 0.30
C THR A 12 -11.10 23.41 0.73
N PHE A 13 -10.83 24.53 0.05
CA PHE A 13 -11.44 25.82 0.37
C PHE A 13 -12.97 25.77 0.37
N GLU A 14 -13.56 25.06 -0.59
CA GLU A 14 -15.02 24.86 -0.68
C GLU A 14 -15.57 24.11 0.53
N LYS A 15 -15.01 22.95 0.89
CA LYS A 15 -15.43 22.18 2.08
C LYS A 15 -15.23 22.99 3.37
N ALA A 16 -14.14 23.76 3.46
CA ALA A 16 -13.87 24.61 4.61
C ALA A 16 -14.87 25.76 4.78
N GLN A 17 -15.37 26.34 3.67
CA GLN A 17 -16.42 27.36 3.70
C GLN A 17 -17.75 26.80 4.22
N ILE A 18 -18.09 25.58 3.84
CA ILE A 18 -19.34 24.96 4.30
C ILE A 18 -19.24 24.59 5.79
N LEU A 19 -18.13 23.96 6.21
CA LEU A 19 -17.88 23.68 7.63
C LEU A 19 -17.85 24.96 8.48
N LYS A 20 -17.27 26.04 7.95
CA LYS A 20 -17.31 27.36 8.57
C LYS A 20 -18.75 27.84 8.78
N THR A 21 -19.57 27.80 7.74
CA THR A 21 -20.96 28.27 7.80
C THR A 21 -21.80 27.48 8.81
N MET A 22 -21.61 26.16 8.86
CA MET A 22 -22.27 25.28 9.82
C MET A 22 -21.93 25.66 11.27
N LEU A 23 -20.64 25.76 11.58
CA LEU A 23 -20.17 26.07 12.94
C LEU A 23 -20.54 27.48 13.37
N GLU A 24 -20.48 28.46 12.46
CA GLU A 24 -20.91 29.84 12.73
C GLU A 24 -22.42 29.96 13.00
N THR A 25 -23.24 29.09 12.39
CA THR A 25 -24.70 29.03 12.64
C THR A 25 -25.00 28.57 14.07
N GLU A 26 -24.15 27.73 14.64
CA GLU A 26 -24.21 27.26 16.03
C GLU A 26 -23.40 28.16 16.99
N GLY A 27 -22.95 29.33 16.52
CA GLY A 27 -22.29 30.35 17.35
C GLY A 27 -20.79 30.12 17.59
N ILE A 28 -20.14 29.21 16.87
CA ILE A 28 -18.69 28.98 16.95
C ILE A 28 -17.97 29.83 15.90
N GLU A 29 -17.03 30.66 16.35
CA GLU A 29 -16.25 31.53 15.45
C GLU A 29 -15.13 30.73 14.75
N VAL A 30 -15.06 30.82 13.41
CA VAL A 30 -14.17 30.00 12.58
C VAL A 30 -13.24 30.85 11.71
N TYR A 31 -11.96 30.52 11.75
CA TYR A 31 -10.90 31.15 10.97
C TYR A 31 -10.30 30.18 9.95
N ILE A 32 -10.35 30.54 8.66
CA ILE A 32 -9.76 29.75 7.57
C ILE A 32 -8.36 30.30 7.25
N HIS A 33 -7.33 29.45 7.33
CA HIS A 33 -5.95 29.80 6.97
C HIS A 33 -5.43 28.92 5.83
N ASN A 34 -4.91 29.54 4.76
CA ASN A 34 -4.29 28.80 3.67
C ASN A 34 -3.01 28.08 4.13
N VAL A 35 -2.81 26.84 3.68
CA VAL A 35 -1.63 26.04 4.05
C VAL A 35 -0.40 26.39 3.19
N ASN A 36 -0.58 27.04 2.02
CA ASN A 36 0.51 27.46 1.12
C ASN A 36 0.31 28.89 0.57
N GLN A 37 1.32 29.77 0.69
CA GLN A 37 1.42 31.06 -0.01
C GLN A 37 2.49 31.07 -1.11
N ILE A 38 3.12 29.93 -1.40
CA ILE A 38 4.21 29.84 -2.36
C ILE A 38 3.90 28.67 -3.33
N GLN A 39 3.48 29.05 -4.55
CA GLN A 39 3.11 28.26 -5.73
C GLN A 39 1.63 27.83 -5.90
N PRO A 40 1.08 27.98 -7.14
CA PRO A 40 -0.29 27.61 -7.47
C PRO A 40 -0.33 26.11 -7.82
N VAL A 41 -0.74 25.28 -6.87
CA VAL A 41 -1.19 23.91 -7.15
C VAL A 41 -2.71 23.89 -6.98
N VAL A 42 -3.40 23.26 -7.94
CA VAL A 42 -4.86 23.14 -8.00
C VAL A 42 -5.33 22.19 -6.90
N SER A 43 -5.35 22.69 -5.66
CA SER A 43 -6.02 22.19 -4.43
C SER A 43 -5.20 22.54 -3.19
N ALA A 44 -4.95 23.82 -2.94
CA ALA A 44 -4.34 24.25 -1.68
C ALA A 44 -5.30 23.96 -0.52
N GLY A 45 -4.94 23.03 0.36
CA GLY A 45 -5.68 22.77 1.58
C GLY A 45 -5.71 24.01 2.48
N VAL A 46 -6.80 24.20 3.20
CA VAL A 46 -6.96 25.29 4.18
C VAL A 46 -7.28 24.71 5.55
N ARG A 47 -6.69 25.31 6.58
CA ARG A 47 -6.93 24.96 7.99
C ARG A 47 -8.17 25.70 8.47
N VAL A 48 -9.15 24.96 8.95
CA VAL A 48 -10.29 25.47 9.70
C VAL A 48 -9.89 25.52 11.17
N ARG A 49 -9.84 26.72 11.76
CA ARG A 49 -9.43 26.93 13.15
C ARG A 49 -10.55 27.56 13.96
N ILE A 50 -10.68 27.12 15.20
CA ILE A 50 -11.66 27.61 16.19
C ILE A 50 -10.95 27.92 17.50
N LYS A 51 -11.63 28.60 18.43
CA LYS A 51 -11.10 28.75 19.79
C LYS A 51 -11.06 27.40 20.49
N GLU A 52 -10.01 27.15 21.27
CA GLU A 52 -9.83 25.89 22.01
C GLU A 52 -11.01 25.59 22.95
N SER A 53 -11.65 26.64 23.49
CA SER A 53 -12.86 26.53 24.32
C SER A 53 -14.04 25.88 23.60
N ASP A 54 -14.12 26.04 22.27
CA ASP A 54 -15.29 25.68 21.47
C ASP A 54 -15.12 24.27 20.86
N LEU A 55 -13.95 23.66 21.04
CA LEU A 55 -13.61 22.35 20.46
C LEU A 55 -14.61 21.23 20.85
N PRO A 56 -15.01 21.06 22.13
CA PRO A 56 -15.98 20.03 22.48
C PRO A 56 -17.35 20.25 21.84
N HIS A 57 -17.75 21.51 21.62
CA HIS A 57 -19.02 21.86 21.01
C HIS A 57 -18.97 21.62 19.48
N ALA A 58 -17.89 22.05 18.84
CA ALA A 58 -17.66 21.84 17.41
C ALA A 58 -17.65 20.36 17.03
N LEU A 59 -17.03 19.50 17.83
CA LEU A 59 -17.00 18.05 17.58
C LEU A 59 -18.41 17.43 17.63
N ARG A 60 -19.25 17.84 18.60
CA ARG A 60 -20.63 17.36 18.68
C ARG A 60 -21.47 17.79 17.47
N ILE A 61 -21.31 19.03 17.01
CA ILE A 61 -22.02 19.52 15.83
C ILE A 61 -21.61 18.71 14.60
N ILE A 62 -20.32 18.39 14.44
CA ILE A 62 -19.82 17.58 13.30
C ILE A 62 -20.38 16.15 13.37
N GLU A 63 -20.47 15.56 14.55
CA GLU A 63 -21.04 14.23 14.78
C GLU A 63 -22.56 14.21 14.48
N ASP A 64 -23.31 15.20 14.97
CA ASP A 64 -24.78 15.29 14.84
C ASP A 64 -25.24 15.66 13.42
N SER A 65 -24.44 16.48 12.72
CA SER A 65 -24.82 17.07 11.43
C SER A 65 -24.65 16.14 10.23
N LYS A 66 -24.23 14.88 10.44
CA LYS A 66 -24.01 13.93 9.33
C LYS A 66 -23.00 14.47 8.29
N TRP A 67 -22.16 15.44 8.63
CA TRP A 67 -21.15 16.02 7.73
C TRP A 67 -20.14 14.96 7.26
N LEU A 68 -19.81 14.01 8.14
CA LEU A 68 -19.01 12.81 7.82
C LEU A 68 -19.73 11.81 6.91
N SER A 69 -21.06 11.93 6.75
CA SER A 69 -21.84 11.05 5.87
C SER A 69 -22.01 11.58 4.45
N GLU A 70 -21.57 12.81 4.13
CA GLU A 70 -21.40 13.21 2.73
C GLU A 70 -20.16 12.56 2.09
N ASP A 71 -19.17 12.16 2.89
CA ASP A 71 -18.13 11.24 2.42
C ASP A 71 -18.72 9.82 2.22
N ALA A 72 -19.75 9.43 3.00
CA ALA A 72 -20.48 8.17 2.80
C ALA A 72 -21.44 8.18 1.59
N GLU A 73 -22.02 9.33 1.22
CA GLU A 73 -22.89 9.44 0.03
C GLU A 73 -22.08 9.59 -1.27
N GLN A 74 -20.81 10.00 -1.21
CA GLN A 74 -19.85 9.81 -2.31
C GLN A 74 -19.30 8.38 -2.37
N GLU A 75 -19.16 7.68 -1.24
CA GLU A 75 -18.86 6.25 -1.19
C GLU A 75 -20.00 5.37 -1.73
N GLU A 76 -21.27 5.75 -1.53
CA GLU A 76 -22.41 5.04 -2.15
C GLU A 76 -22.52 5.29 -3.66
N LYS A 77 -21.91 6.35 -4.20
CA LYS A 77 -21.72 6.54 -5.64
C LYS A 77 -20.43 5.91 -6.19
N ALA A 78 -19.53 5.45 -5.32
CA ALA A 78 -18.40 4.57 -5.66
C ALA A 78 -18.80 3.08 -5.68
N GLY A 79 -20.10 2.80 -5.75
CA GLY A 79 -20.62 1.49 -6.10
C GLY A 79 -20.08 1.04 -7.47
N HIS A 80 -19.07 0.17 -7.42
CA HIS A 80 -18.40 -0.52 -8.53
C HIS A 80 -17.23 0.21 -9.22
N GLN A 81 -16.30 0.80 -8.46
CA GLN A 81 -14.93 0.82 -8.98
C GLN A 81 -14.36 -0.60 -8.81
N GLU A 82 -14.17 -1.34 -9.91
CA GLU A 82 -13.56 -2.67 -9.88
C GLU A 82 -12.22 -2.58 -9.12
N LYS A 83 -12.05 -3.36 -8.05
CA LYS A 83 -10.77 -3.44 -7.34
C LYS A 83 -9.71 -3.98 -8.28
N LYS A 84 -8.51 -3.45 -8.22
CA LYS A 84 -7.43 -3.72 -9.17
C LYS A 84 -6.18 -4.15 -8.44
N ILE A 85 -5.53 -5.19 -8.93
CA ILE A 85 -4.28 -5.70 -8.37
C ILE A 85 -3.22 -5.71 -9.45
N LEU A 86 -2.08 -5.10 -9.15
CA LEU A 86 -0.92 -5.11 -10.02
C LEU A 86 0.04 -6.20 -9.56
N ILE A 87 0.45 -7.08 -10.48
CA ILE A 87 1.40 -8.15 -10.21
C ILE A 87 2.60 -8.01 -11.16
N PRO A 88 3.67 -7.34 -10.72
CA PRO A 88 4.93 -7.33 -11.44
C PRO A 88 5.60 -8.71 -11.44
N ILE A 89 6.06 -9.17 -12.60
CA ILE A 89 6.78 -10.45 -12.74
C ILE A 89 8.06 -10.31 -13.55
N ASP A 90 9.02 -11.20 -13.31
CA ASP A 90 10.33 -11.25 -13.99
C ASP A 90 10.64 -12.64 -14.58
N PHE A 91 9.62 -13.49 -14.70
CA PHE A 91 9.70 -14.88 -15.15
C PHE A 91 10.56 -15.79 -14.26
N SER A 92 10.84 -15.39 -13.02
CA SER A 92 11.40 -16.27 -12.01
C SER A 92 10.31 -17.05 -11.28
N ASP A 93 10.69 -18.18 -10.68
CA ASP A 93 9.81 -18.95 -9.81
C ASP A 93 9.27 -18.11 -8.64
N TYR A 94 10.06 -17.14 -8.15
CA TYR A 94 9.64 -16.17 -7.13
C TYR A 94 8.42 -15.36 -7.59
N SER A 95 8.51 -14.80 -8.79
CA SER A 95 7.42 -13.98 -9.35
C SER A 95 6.17 -14.79 -9.70
N ILE A 96 6.35 -16.05 -10.11
CA ILE A 96 5.23 -16.97 -10.39
C ILE A 96 4.48 -17.29 -9.11
N LYS A 97 5.20 -17.62 -8.02
CA LYS A 97 4.56 -17.88 -6.72
C LYS A 97 3.81 -16.66 -6.18
N ALA A 98 4.40 -15.47 -6.30
CA ALA A 98 3.73 -14.22 -5.96
C ALA A 98 2.48 -13.98 -6.83
N CYS A 99 2.54 -14.33 -8.12
CA CYS A 99 1.40 -14.22 -9.02
C CYS A 99 0.23 -15.14 -8.63
N GLU A 100 0.52 -16.38 -8.25
CA GLU A 100 -0.48 -17.35 -7.80
C GLU A 100 -1.20 -16.88 -6.53
N LEU A 101 -0.44 -16.46 -5.51
CA LEU A 101 -0.99 -15.86 -4.29
C LEU A 101 -1.78 -14.58 -4.58
N GLY A 102 -1.30 -13.74 -5.50
CA GLY A 102 -2.00 -12.53 -5.93
C GLY A 102 -3.33 -12.82 -6.64
N ILE A 103 -3.40 -13.88 -7.44
CA ILE A 103 -4.64 -14.37 -8.08
C ILE A 103 -5.64 -14.89 -7.04
N ASN A 104 -5.17 -15.67 -6.05
CA ASN A 104 -6.00 -16.14 -4.95
C ASN A 104 -6.59 -14.98 -4.14
N TYR A 105 -5.75 -14.00 -3.80
CA TYR A 105 -6.22 -12.78 -3.13
C TYR A 105 -7.21 -12.00 -4.01
N ALA A 106 -6.92 -11.80 -5.30
CA ALA A 106 -7.80 -11.09 -6.22
C ALA A 106 -9.19 -11.73 -6.30
N HIS A 107 -9.26 -13.06 -6.40
CA HIS A 107 -10.51 -13.81 -6.38
C HIS A 107 -11.29 -13.58 -5.08
N LYS A 108 -10.61 -13.65 -3.93
CA LYS A 108 -11.20 -13.47 -2.61
C LYS A 108 -11.86 -12.10 -2.44
N VAL A 109 -11.24 -11.05 -2.99
CA VAL A 109 -11.72 -9.65 -2.85
C VAL A 109 -12.54 -9.15 -4.05
N GLY A 110 -12.74 -10.00 -5.07
CA GLY A 110 -13.47 -9.62 -6.29
C GLY A 110 -12.73 -8.58 -7.15
N ALA A 111 -11.40 -8.66 -7.21
CA ALA A 111 -10.56 -7.75 -7.99
C ALA A 111 -10.17 -8.33 -9.36
N GLU A 112 -9.89 -7.44 -10.31
CA GLU A 112 -9.18 -7.79 -11.54
C GLU A 112 -7.66 -7.73 -11.34
N VAL A 113 -6.95 -8.55 -12.11
CA VAL A 113 -5.49 -8.67 -12.05
C VAL A 113 -4.86 -8.08 -13.31
N MET A 114 -3.84 -7.25 -13.13
CA MET A 114 -2.95 -6.80 -14.18
C MET A 114 -1.57 -7.38 -13.93
N ILE A 115 -1.14 -8.31 -14.78
CA ILE A 115 0.21 -8.85 -14.76
C ILE A 115 1.11 -7.90 -15.54
N MET A 116 2.22 -7.49 -14.96
CA MET A 116 3.13 -6.53 -15.58
C MET A 116 4.52 -7.12 -15.70
N HIS A 117 5.14 -6.97 -16.87
CA HIS A 117 6.56 -7.22 -17.04
C HIS A 117 7.23 -5.99 -17.64
N ALA A 118 8.29 -5.53 -16.97
CA ALA A 118 9.16 -4.49 -17.49
C ALA A 118 10.37 -5.12 -18.15
N TYR A 119 10.61 -4.78 -19.42
CA TYR A 119 11.77 -5.23 -20.18
C TYR A 119 12.64 -4.04 -20.55
N PHE A 120 13.95 -4.26 -20.62
CA PHE A 120 14.89 -3.25 -21.05
C PHE A 120 15.37 -3.53 -22.47
N SER A 121 15.22 -2.56 -23.37
CA SER A 121 15.84 -2.57 -24.69
C SER A 121 16.99 -1.54 -24.67
N PRO A 122 18.27 -1.96 -24.70
CA PRO A 122 19.38 -1.01 -24.71
C PRO A 122 19.33 -0.19 -26.00
N TYR A 123 19.01 1.11 -25.89
CA TYR A 123 19.14 2.06 -26.99
C TYR A 123 20.60 2.52 -27.07
N PHE A 124 21.33 2.08 -28.11
CA PHE A 124 22.65 2.62 -28.42
C PHE A 124 22.47 3.83 -29.36
N PRO A 125 22.87 5.05 -28.96
CA PRO A 125 22.80 6.20 -29.85
C PRO A 125 23.75 5.98 -31.03
N SER A 126 23.25 6.21 -32.24
CA SER A 126 23.99 6.14 -33.51
C SER A 126 25.15 7.15 -33.65
N ALA A 127 25.51 7.85 -32.58
CA ALA A 127 26.49 8.94 -32.52
C ALA A 127 27.85 8.52 -31.92
N ILE A 128 28.09 7.23 -31.63
CA ILE A 128 29.42 6.78 -31.22
C ILE A 128 30.35 6.85 -32.46
N PRO A 129 31.43 7.66 -32.44
CA PRO A 129 32.30 7.84 -33.60
C PRO A 129 32.94 6.52 -34.03
N MET A 130 32.76 6.21 -35.32
CA MET A 130 33.11 4.97 -35.98
C MET A 130 34.60 4.63 -35.90
N GLY A 131 34.88 3.41 -35.41
CA GLY A 131 36.12 2.66 -35.68
C GLY A 131 35.86 1.28 -36.27
N ASP A 132 34.77 0.60 -35.87
CA ASP A 132 34.49 -0.81 -36.17
C ASP A 132 33.01 -1.10 -36.59
N THR A 133 32.30 -0.12 -37.13
CA THR A 133 30.83 -0.08 -37.21
C THR A 133 30.15 -0.73 -38.42
N LEU A 134 30.86 -1.53 -39.24
CA LEU A 134 30.20 -2.25 -40.35
C LEU A 134 29.55 -3.58 -39.91
N ALA A 135 29.88 -4.11 -38.73
CA ALA A 135 29.27 -5.34 -38.20
C ALA A 135 28.08 -5.10 -37.25
N TYR A 136 27.90 -3.86 -36.76
CA TYR A 136 26.91 -3.55 -35.72
C TYR A 136 25.59 -2.98 -36.26
N GLN A 137 25.61 -2.27 -37.39
CA GLN A 137 24.42 -1.58 -37.91
C GLN A 137 23.34 -2.50 -38.51
N VAL A 138 23.65 -3.78 -38.75
CA VAL A 138 22.67 -4.75 -39.30
C VAL A 138 21.86 -5.45 -38.20
N ASN A 139 22.27 -5.37 -36.92
CA ASN A 139 21.67 -6.17 -35.85
C ASN A 139 20.78 -5.38 -34.86
N GLU A 140 20.78 -4.05 -34.81
CA GLU A 140 20.15 -3.31 -33.70
C GLU A 140 18.62 -3.43 -33.64
N GLU A 141 17.94 -3.19 -34.77
CA GLU A 141 16.48 -3.32 -34.87
C GLU A 141 16.02 -4.78 -34.72
N GLU A 142 16.82 -5.70 -35.25
CA GLU A 142 16.58 -7.14 -35.12
C GLU A 142 16.74 -7.59 -33.66
N THR A 143 17.73 -7.05 -32.92
CA THR A 143 17.98 -7.40 -31.52
C THR A 143 16.86 -6.91 -30.59
N ALA A 144 16.40 -5.66 -30.76
CA ALA A 144 15.29 -5.11 -29.97
C ALA A 144 13.97 -5.86 -30.26
N GLN A 145 13.66 -6.11 -31.54
CA GLN A 145 12.50 -6.93 -31.92
C GLN A 145 12.60 -8.36 -31.39
N ASN A 146 13.80 -8.95 -31.34
CA ASN A 146 14.01 -10.28 -30.79
C ASN A 146 13.81 -10.34 -29.28
N VAL A 147 14.21 -9.30 -28.53
CA VAL A 147 13.93 -9.19 -27.10
C VAL A 147 12.42 -9.12 -26.84
N LEU A 148 11.71 -8.22 -27.54
CA LEU A 148 10.27 -8.08 -27.36
C LEU A 148 9.51 -9.38 -27.73
N LYS A 149 9.86 -10.02 -28.86
CA LYS A 149 9.28 -11.32 -29.24
C LYS A 149 9.50 -12.39 -28.17
N ARG A 150 10.70 -12.45 -27.61
CA ARG A 150 11.00 -13.41 -26.54
C ARG A 150 10.17 -13.14 -25.28
N VAL A 151 10.07 -11.88 -24.87
CA VAL A 151 9.26 -11.47 -23.72
C VAL A 151 7.78 -11.77 -23.96
N GLN A 152 7.27 -11.58 -25.18
CA GLN A 152 5.90 -11.96 -25.55
C GLN A 152 5.68 -13.47 -25.42
N ILE A 153 6.60 -14.29 -25.93
CA ILE A 153 6.54 -15.76 -25.79
C ILE A 153 6.57 -16.17 -24.31
N ASP A 154 7.47 -15.57 -23.52
CA ASP A 154 7.57 -15.87 -22.08
C ASP A 154 6.28 -15.47 -21.34
N MET A 155 5.66 -14.34 -21.69
CA MET A 155 4.33 -13.96 -21.19
C MET A 155 3.22 -14.92 -21.61
N GLU A 156 3.19 -15.34 -22.87
CA GLU A 156 2.21 -16.32 -23.36
C GLU A 156 2.33 -17.65 -22.62
N ASN A 157 3.55 -18.08 -22.29
CA ASN A 157 3.80 -19.27 -21.48
C ASN A 157 3.23 -19.11 -20.06
N ILE A 158 3.43 -17.96 -19.42
CA ILE A 158 2.83 -17.65 -18.10
C ILE A 158 1.30 -17.65 -18.18
N CYS A 159 0.72 -16.99 -19.18
CA CYS A 159 -0.73 -16.98 -19.39
C CYS A 159 -1.27 -18.40 -19.61
N THR A 160 -0.56 -19.24 -20.36
CA THR A 160 -0.94 -20.64 -20.59
C THR A 160 -0.86 -21.45 -19.30
N LEU A 161 0.17 -21.24 -18.48
CA LEU A 161 0.32 -21.86 -17.17
C LEU A 161 -0.83 -21.48 -16.23
N ILE A 162 -1.13 -20.19 -16.10
CA ILE A 162 -2.23 -19.68 -15.28
C ILE A 162 -3.56 -20.28 -15.74
N ASN A 163 -3.84 -20.21 -17.05
CA ASN A 163 -5.06 -20.78 -17.61
C ASN A 163 -5.16 -22.28 -17.32
N ARG A 164 -4.08 -23.05 -17.48
CA ARG A 164 -4.07 -24.48 -17.16
C ARG A 164 -4.42 -24.72 -15.68
N LYS A 165 -3.81 -23.97 -14.76
CA LYS A 165 -4.10 -24.06 -13.31
C LYS A 165 -5.55 -23.66 -12.98
N ILE A 166 -6.11 -22.67 -13.67
CA ILE A 166 -7.53 -22.31 -13.52
C ILE A 166 -8.44 -23.45 -14.00
N HIS A 167 -8.10 -24.11 -15.10
CA HIS A 167 -8.89 -25.24 -15.63
C HIS A 167 -8.77 -26.51 -14.79
N SER A 168 -7.62 -26.78 -14.18
CA SER A 168 -7.43 -27.92 -13.27
C SER A 168 -8.05 -27.70 -11.89
N GLY A 169 -8.41 -26.46 -11.54
CA GLY A 169 -8.94 -26.08 -10.24
C GLY A 169 -7.87 -25.78 -9.19
N GLU A 170 -6.59 -25.74 -9.58
CA GLU A 170 -5.48 -25.29 -8.72
C GLU A 170 -5.53 -23.79 -8.44
N LEU A 171 -6.03 -22.99 -9.41
CA LEU A 171 -6.27 -21.56 -9.22
C LEU A 171 -7.74 -21.21 -9.44
N PRO A 172 -8.27 -20.22 -8.71
CA PRO A 172 -9.62 -19.75 -8.91
C PRO A 172 -9.75 -18.93 -10.20
N LYS A 173 -10.96 -18.86 -10.73
CA LYS A 173 -11.26 -18.03 -11.90
C LYS A 173 -11.23 -16.55 -11.51
N VAL A 174 -10.38 -15.77 -12.18
CA VAL A 174 -10.27 -14.32 -12.04
C VAL A 174 -10.17 -13.65 -13.42
N LYS A 175 -10.65 -12.41 -13.54
CA LYS A 175 -10.38 -11.58 -14.72
C LYS A 175 -8.95 -11.08 -14.61
N TYR A 176 -8.11 -11.45 -15.56
CA TYR A 176 -6.74 -10.94 -15.63
C TYR A 176 -6.36 -10.50 -17.03
N ASN A 177 -5.44 -9.55 -17.12
CA ASN A 177 -4.77 -9.14 -18.36
C ASN A 177 -3.27 -8.98 -18.09
N TYR A 178 -2.49 -8.73 -19.14
CA TYR A 178 -1.08 -8.40 -18.98
C TYR A 178 -0.66 -7.15 -19.76
N VAL A 179 0.41 -6.51 -19.30
CA VAL A 179 1.06 -5.38 -19.95
C VAL A 179 2.57 -5.57 -19.98
N LEU A 180 3.18 -5.19 -21.10
CA LEU A 180 4.62 -5.12 -21.27
C LEU A 180 5.03 -3.65 -21.27
N ARG A 181 6.02 -3.28 -20.46
CA ARG A 181 6.53 -1.92 -20.36
C ARG A 181 8.01 -1.89 -20.65
N GLU A 182 8.45 -0.93 -21.44
CA GLU A 182 9.86 -0.75 -21.75
C GLU A 182 10.49 0.23 -20.75
N GLY A 183 11.52 -0.19 -20.03
CA GLY A 183 12.19 0.65 -19.04
C GLY A 183 12.82 -0.14 -17.90
N LEU A 184 13.25 0.59 -16.86
CA LEU A 184 13.71 -0.02 -15.61
C LEU A 184 12.52 -0.56 -14.81
N PRO A 185 12.57 -1.79 -14.25
CA PRO A 185 11.44 -2.39 -13.57
C PRO A 185 10.83 -1.55 -12.46
N GLU A 186 11.66 -1.04 -11.54
CA GLU A 186 11.24 -0.21 -10.42
C GLU A 186 10.51 1.06 -10.88
N GLU A 187 11.07 1.77 -11.88
CA GLU A 187 10.50 3.00 -12.42
C GLU A 187 9.17 2.72 -13.12
N GLU A 188 9.11 1.68 -13.96
CA GLU A 188 7.90 1.34 -14.70
C GLU A 188 6.80 0.82 -13.76
N ILE A 189 7.12 0.04 -12.73
CA ILE A 189 6.14 -0.41 -11.74
C ILE A 189 5.53 0.80 -11.01
N ILE A 190 6.35 1.76 -10.59
CA ILE A 190 5.90 2.98 -9.90
C ILE A 190 5.12 3.90 -10.85
N ALA A 191 5.54 4.02 -12.11
CA ALA A 191 4.84 4.82 -13.11
C ALA A 191 3.48 4.21 -13.45
N TYR A 192 3.45 2.91 -13.68
CA TYR A 192 2.24 2.19 -14.05
C TYR A 192 1.27 2.05 -12.86
N SER A 193 1.75 1.99 -11.61
CA SER A 193 0.85 2.04 -10.44
C SER A 193 0.08 3.36 -10.37
N LYS A 194 0.70 4.48 -10.79
CA LYS A 194 0.02 5.78 -10.88
C LYS A 194 -0.97 5.88 -12.04
N GLU A 195 -0.75 5.11 -13.12
CA GLU A 195 -1.66 5.06 -14.28
C GLU A 195 -2.85 4.12 -14.02
N TYR A 196 -2.57 2.93 -13.49
CA TYR A 196 -3.55 1.86 -13.33
C TYR A 196 -4.39 2.00 -12.04
N HIS A 197 -3.84 2.69 -11.03
CA HIS A 197 -4.43 2.86 -9.69
C HIS A 197 -4.84 1.53 -9.02
N PRO A 198 -3.90 0.57 -8.85
CA PRO A 198 -4.18 -0.65 -8.12
C PRO A 198 -4.44 -0.34 -6.64
N SER A 199 -5.28 -1.15 -6.00
CA SER A 199 -5.46 -1.13 -4.54
C SER A 199 -4.37 -1.89 -3.80
N LEU A 200 -3.65 -2.78 -4.50
CA LEU A 200 -2.56 -3.59 -3.96
C LEU A 200 -1.56 -3.94 -5.08
N ILE A 201 -0.27 -3.88 -4.77
CA ILE A 201 0.78 -4.49 -5.59
C ILE A 201 1.20 -5.79 -4.93
N VAL A 202 1.21 -6.90 -5.67
CA VAL A 202 1.71 -8.20 -5.18
C VAL A 202 2.94 -8.58 -5.99
N MET A 203 4.08 -8.74 -5.31
CA MET A 203 5.36 -9.04 -5.99
C MET A 203 6.23 -9.97 -5.16
N GLY A 204 7.20 -10.63 -5.78
CA GLY A 204 8.21 -11.41 -5.08
C GLY A 204 9.13 -10.51 -4.23
N THR A 205 9.67 -11.02 -3.12
CA THR A 205 10.72 -10.32 -2.36
C THR A 205 12.04 -10.26 -3.13
N ARG A 206 12.26 -11.18 -4.07
CA ARG A 206 13.47 -11.32 -4.88
C ARG A 206 13.12 -11.66 -6.33
N GLY A 207 14.06 -11.38 -7.22
CA GLY A 207 13.99 -11.75 -8.64
C GLY A 207 15.05 -12.77 -9.04
N LYS A 208 15.06 -13.12 -10.33
CA LYS A 208 15.87 -14.18 -10.95
C LYS A 208 17.37 -14.12 -10.69
N SER A 209 17.94 -12.93 -10.46
CA SER A 209 19.38 -12.68 -10.44
C SER A 209 20.00 -12.54 -9.05
N GLN A 210 19.23 -12.64 -7.96
CA GLN A 210 19.72 -12.33 -6.62
C GLN A 210 20.15 -13.56 -5.80
N LYS A 211 21.28 -13.42 -5.07
CA LYS A 211 21.88 -14.43 -4.17
C LYS A 211 21.58 -14.13 -2.70
N ASP A 212 21.74 -15.15 -1.86
CA ASP A 212 21.18 -15.35 -0.51
C ASP A 212 21.32 -14.27 0.58
N MET A 213 22.06 -13.18 0.39
CA MET A 213 22.47 -12.31 1.51
C MET A 213 21.42 -11.26 1.95
N ASP A 214 20.54 -10.78 1.06
CA ASP A 214 19.61 -9.68 1.37
C ASP A 214 18.14 -10.13 1.44
N LEU A 215 17.40 -9.75 2.49
CA LEU A 215 16.00 -10.16 2.70
C LEU A 215 15.06 -9.71 1.56
N ILE A 216 15.31 -8.54 0.97
CA ILE A 216 14.50 -7.90 -0.07
C ILE A 216 15.42 -7.45 -1.20
N GLY A 217 15.02 -7.71 -2.44
CA GLY A 217 15.75 -7.30 -3.63
C GLY A 217 15.57 -5.84 -4.01
N SER A 218 16.48 -5.33 -4.84
CA SER A 218 16.57 -3.89 -5.14
C SER A 218 15.28 -3.32 -5.74
N VAL A 219 14.67 -4.04 -6.67
CA VAL A 219 13.41 -3.62 -7.31
C VAL A 219 12.28 -3.55 -6.28
N THR A 220 12.10 -4.60 -5.47
CA THR A 220 11.06 -4.66 -4.44
C THR A 220 11.28 -3.59 -3.36
N GLY A 221 12.53 -3.38 -2.95
CA GLY A 221 12.90 -2.34 -1.99
C GLY A 221 12.54 -0.94 -2.48
N GLU A 222 12.95 -0.59 -3.72
CA GLU A 222 12.65 0.72 -4.32
C GLU A 222 11.14 0.95 -4.46
N VAL A 223 10.39 -0.09 -4.91
CA VAL A 223 8.93 0.00 -5.02
C VAL A 223 8.29 0.24 -3.65
N ILE A 224 8.73 -0.47 -2.59
CA ILE A 224 8.24 -0.26 -1.21
C ILE A 224 8.56 1.15 -0.71
N GLU A 225 9.74 1.67 -1.03
CA GLU A 225 10.21 2.98 -0.54
C GLU A 225 9.52 4.16 -1.26
N VAL A 226 9.16 3.99 -2.53
CA VAL A 226 8.69 5.09 -3.39
C VAL A 226 7.19 5.10 -3.64
N ASN A 227 6.57 3.93 -3.68
CA ASN A 227 5.17 3.81 -4.05
C ASN A 227 4.22 4.21 -2.91
N LYS A 228 3.02 4.68 -3.25
CA LYS A 228 1.94 5.00 -2.29
C LYS A 228 0.92 3.88 -2.12
N VAL A 229 0.91 2.90 -3.03
CA VAL A 229 0.00 1.75 -2.95
C VAL A 229 0.64 0.70 -2.03
N PRO A 230 -0.12 0.05 -1.13
CA PRO A 230 0.37 -1.06 -0.35
C PRO A 230 1.03 -2.14 -1.21
N VAL A 231 2.13 -2.70 -0.72
CA VAL A 231 2.91 -3.75 -1.39
C VAL A 231 2.89 -5.01 -0.54
N LEU A 232 2.37 -6.10 -1.09
CA LEU A 232 2.47 -7.44 -0.52
C LEU A 232 3.68 -8.14 -1.15
N ALA A 233 4.78 -8.21 -0.40
CA ALA A 233 6.01 -8.86 -0.83
C ALA A 233 6.03 -10.33 -0.40
N ILE A 234 6.09 -11.25 -1.35
CA ILE A 234 6.00 -12.70 -1.13
C ILE A 234 7.40 -13.35 -1.18
N PRO A 235 7.86 -14.01 -0.11
CA PRO A 235 9.13 -14.73 -0.12
C PRO A 235 9.03 -16.07 -0.85
N GLU A 236 10.16 -16.56 -1.36
CA GLU A 236 10.28 -17.84 -2.07
C GLU A 236 9.63 -19.00 -1.31
N ASN A 237 9.99 -19.13 -0.03
CA ASN A 237 9.62 -20.26 0.81
C ASN A 237 8.39 -19.97 1.68
N VAL A 238 7.46 -19.12 1.20
CA VAL A 238 6.18 -18.94 1.89
C VAL A 238 5.48 -20.32 2.03
N PRO A 239 5.04 -20.72 3.23
CA PRO A 239 4.60 -22.09 3.49
C PRO A 239 3.14 -22.35 3.11
N PHE A 240 2.48 -21.40 2.45
CA PHE A 240 1.07 -21.46 2.06
C PHE A 240 0.85 -20.90 0.66
N GLU A 241 -0.31 -21.24 0.07
CA GLU A 241 -0.70 -20.84 -1.30
C GLU A 241 -1.84 -19.81 -1.29
N ASP A 242 -2.54 -19.66 -0.16
CA ASP A 242 -3.59 -18.67 0.04
C ASP A 242 -3.38 -17.88 1.34
N LEU A 243 -3.59 -16.56 1.31
CA LEU A 243 -3.44 -15.69 2.48
C LEU A 243 -4.43 -16.05 3.62
N SER A 244 -5.50 -16.79 3.33
CA SER A 244 -6.41 -17.33 4.35
C SER A 244 -5.79 -18.39 5.26
N GLU A 245 -4.65 -18.96 4.85
CA GLU A 245 -3.87 -19.87 5.69
C GLU A 245 -3.01 -19.12 6.71
N ALA A 246 -2.76 -17.82 6.50
CA ALA A 246 -2.07 -16.96 7.46
C ALA A 246 -2.98 -16.70 8.67
N LYS A 247 -2.61 -17.28 9.82
CA LYS A 247 -3.38 -17.21 11.06
C LYS A 247 -2.98 -16.04 11.92
N ASN A 248 -1.70 -15.67 11.91
CA ASN A 248 -1.17 -14.58 12.71
C ASN A 248 -0.50 -13.54 11.82
N ILE A 249 -1.03 -12.32 11.83
CA ILE A 249 -0.48 -11.19 11.07
C ILE A 249 -0.04 -10.12 12.06
N ALA A 250 1.23 -9.75 12.02
CA ALA A 250 1.76 -8.69 12.87
C ALA A 250 1.72 -7.34 12.14
N PHE A 251 1.36 -6.27 12.84
CA PHE A 251 1.45 -4.90 12.33
C PHE A 251 2.30 -4.05 13.27
N ALA A 252 3.37 -3.45 12.73
CA ALA A 252 4.24 -2.56 13.50
C ALA A 252 3.58 -1.18 13.64
N THR A 253 3.46 -0.68 14.86
CA THR A 253 2.86 0.63 15.11
C THR A 253 3.54 1.37 16.25
N SER A 254 3.68 2.68 16.09
CA SER A 254 4.04 3.64 17.13
C SER A 254 2.83 4.41 17.66
N PHE A 255 1.62 4.04 17.23
CA PHE A 255 0.34 4.69 17.60
C PHE A 255 0.26 6.19 17.28
N ASN A 256 0.94 6.61 16.23
CA ASN A 256 0.79 7.96 15.71
C ASN A 256 -0.40 8.01 14.72
N GLN A 257 -0.86 9.22 14.35
CA GLN A 257 -1.99 9.39 13.45
C GLN A 257 -1.78 8.74 12.07
N ARG A 258 -0.56 8.72 11.55
CA ARG A 258 -0.25 8.10 10.24
C ARG A 258 -0.36 6.58 10.31
N ASP A 259 0.08 5.98 11.41
CA ASP A 259 -0.04 4.54 11.64
C ASP A 259 -1.52 4.12 11.74
N LEU A 260 -2.39 4.98 12.27
CA LEU A 260 -3.84 4.71 12.27
C LEU A 260 -4.39 4.68 10.83
N VAL A 261 -4.02 5.63 9.98
CA VAL A 261 -4.41 5.64 8.56
C VAL A 261 -3.86 4.41 7.84
N ALA A 262 -2.58 4.08 8.03
CA ALA A 262 -1.97 2.89 7.44
C ALA A 262 -2.60 1.60 7.97
N PHE A 263 -3.03 1.58 9.23
CA PHE A 263 -3.74 0.45 9.81
C PHE A 263 -5.12 0.28 9.19
N ASP A 264 -5.85 1.37 8.92
CA ASP A 264 -7.15 1.29 8.25
C ASP A 264 -7.01 0.74 6.82
N GLU A 265 -5.99 1.18 6.06
CA GLU A 265 -5.66 0.60 4.75
C GLU A 265 -5.26 -0.88 4.86
N PHE A 266 -4.46 -1.24 5.86
CA PHE A 266 -4.10 -2.63 6.16
C PHE A 266 -5.34 -3.48 6.47
N MET A 267 -6.26 -2.98 7.29
CA MET A 267 -7.51 -3.66 7.62
C MET A 267 -8.37 -3.90 6.38
N GLU A 268 -8.42 -2.98 5.42
CA GLU A 268 -9.12 -3.19 4.16
C GLU A 268 -8.57 -4.36 3.33
N ILE A 269 -7.26 -4.61 3.43
CA ILE A 269 -6.57 -5.73 2.77
C ILE A 269 -6.84 -7.04 3.51
N ILE A 270 -6.74 -7.04 4.84
CA ILE A 270 -6.77 -8.28 5.63
C ILE A 270 -8.17 -8.67 6.14
N LYS A 271 -9.15 -7.77 6.19
CA LYS A 271 -10.53 -8.08 6.66
C LYS A 271 -11.21 -9.28 5.99
N PRO A 272 -10.95 -9.65 4.71
CA PRO A 272 -11.54 -10.84 4.11
C PRO A 272 -11.02 -12.14 4.74
N TYR A 273 -9.97 -12.05 5.55
CA TYR A 273 -9.27 -13.14 6.21
C TYR A 273 -9.53 -13.07 7.71
N ASN A 274 -9.92 -14.20 8.30
CA ASN A 274 -10.17 -14.31 9.74
C ASN A 274 -8.86 -14.53 10.50
N ALA A 275 -7.90 -13.62 10.31
CA ALA A 275 -6.58 -13.69 10.92
C ALA A 275 -6.55 -13.00 12.29
N HIS A 276 -5.69 -13.48 13.17
CA HIS A 276 -5.35 -12.84 14.43
C HIS A 276 -4.31 -11.75 14.17
N ILE A 277 -4.64 -10.51 14.52
CA ILE A 277 -3.80 -9.35 14.29
C ILE A 277 -3.01 -9.04 15.56
N HIS A 278 -1.69 -9.08 15.45
CA HIS A 278 -0.78 -8.73 16.53
C HIS A 278 -0.21 -7.33 16.29
N LEU A 279 -0.72 -6.35 17.02
CA LEU A 279 -0.11 -5.02 17.05
C LEU A 279 1.14 -5.08 17.90
N PHE A 280 2.30 -4.73 17.34
CA PHE A 280 3.52 -4.65 18.11
C PHE A 280 4.16 -3.26 18.05
N ASN A 281 4.69 -2.84 19.19
CA ASN A 281 5.42 -1.59 19.31
C ASN A 281 6.77 -1.84 20.00
N ILE A 282 7.74 -0.96 19.74
CA ILE A 282 9.07 -1.03 20.35
C ILE A 282 9.12 0.02 21.46
N SER A 283 9.30 -0.40 22.71
CA SER A 283 9.39 0.53 23.83
C SER A 283 10.76 1.21 23.85
N THR A 284 10.87 2.41 23.28
CA THR A 284 12.10 3.22 23.33
C THR A 284 12.33 3.94 24.66
N SER A 285 11.35 3.94 25.57
CA SER A 285 11.52 4.38 26.96
C SER A 285 10.35 3.90 27.82
N LYS A 286 10.65 3.37 29.02
CA LYS A 286 9.65 3.01 30.04
C LYS A 286 8.98 4.29 30.55
N ASN A 287 7.91 4.73 29.91
CA ASN A 287 7.05 5.79 30.43
C ASN A 287 5.63 5.24 30.64
N GLU A 288 5.06 5.49 31.82
CA GLU A 288 3.65 5.21 32.18
C GLU A 288 2.64 5.79 31.17
N TRP A 289 3.06 6.78 30.38
CA TRP A 289 2.33 7.34 29.24
C TRP A 289 2.03 6.33 28.12
N ASN A 290 2.83 5.28 27.98
CA ASN A 290 2.56 4.23 27.00
C ASN A 290 1.33 3.42 27.40
N GLU A 291 1.14 3.06 28.66
CA GLU A 291 -0.01 2.23 29.09
C GLU A 291 -1.36 2.93 28.90
N ILE A 292 -1.44 4.24 29.19
CA ILE A 292 -2.67 5.03 28.99
C ILE A 292 -2.98 5.17 27.49
N ARG A 293 -1.97 5.44 26.65
CA ARG A 293 -2.12 5.49 25.19
C ARG A 293 -2.54 4.15 24.62
N LEU A 294 -1.95 3.06 25.10
CA LEU A 294 -2.29 1.70 24.69
C LEU A 294 -3.74 1.35 25.02
N THR A 295 -4.23 1.78 26.18
CA THR A 295 -5.63 1.56 26.58
C THR A 295 -6.58 2.30 25.65
N GLY A 296 -6.33 3.59 25.37
CA GLY A 296 -7.18 4.39 24.47
C GLY A 296 -7.16 3.89 23.02
N VAL A 297 -6.01 3.43 22.54
CA VAL A 297 -5.90 2.86 21.19
C VAL A 297 -6.55 1.49 21.09
N ASN A 298 -6.43 0.65 22.12
CA ASN A 298 -7.12 -0.63 22.16
C ASN A 298 -8.65 -0.44 22.17
N GLU A 299 -9.16 0.57 22.88
CA GLU A 299 -10.58 0.95 22.79
C GLU A 299 -10.97 1.45 21.39
N TYR A 300 -10.12 2.25 20.73
CA TYR A 300 -10.34 2.69 19.35
C TYR A 300 -10.48 1.49 18.40
N PHE A 301 -9.53 0.56 18.42
CA PHE A 301 -9.57 -0.61 17.54
C PHE A 301 -10.73 -1.56 17.85
N LYS A 302 -11.07 -1.76 19.13
CA LYS A 302 -12.26 -2.56 19.48
C LYS A 302 -13.57 -1.94 19.03
N LYS A 303 -13.67 -0.62 19.03
CA LYS A 303 -14.87 0.10 18.55
C LYS A 303 -14.96 0.08 17.02
N GLN A 304 -13.84 0.35 16.34
CA GLN A 304 -13.79 0.43 14.88
C GLN A 304 -13.85 -0.95 14.21
N TYR A 305 -13.22 -1.96 14.83
CA TYR A 305 -13.10 -3.32 14.31
C TYR A 305 -13.59 -4.37 15.33
N PRO A 306 -14.88 -4.37 15.69
CA PRO A 306 -15.41 -5.22 16.76
C PRO A 306 -15.34 -6.72 16.45
N GLN A 307 -15.22 -7.10 15.17
CA GLN A 307 -15.10 -8.48 14.71
C GLN A 307 -13.64 -8.94 14.56
N ALA A 308 -12.67 -8.01 14.65
CA ALA A 308 -11.26 -8.35 14.48
C ALA A 308 -10.66 -8.84 15.80
N HIS A 309 -9.90 -9.93 15.73
CA HIS A 309 -9.11 -10.39 16.87
C HIS A 309 -7.79 -9.62 16.88
N ILE A 310 -7.64 -8.71 17.84
CA ILE A 310 -6.46 -7.82 17.93
C ILE A 310 -5.81 -7.99 19.30
N THR A 311 -4.54 -8.38 19.32
CA THR A 311 -3.66 -8.39 20.50
C THR A 311 -2.62 -7.29 20.39
N HIS A 312 -2.09 -6.88 21.55
CA HIS A 312 -1.06 -5.87 21.62
C HIS A 312 0.16 -6.41 22.38
N THR A 313 1.34 -6.28 21.78
CA THR A 313 2.61 -6.75 22.33
C THR A 313 3.65 -5.64 22.34
N VAL A 314 4.17 -5.33 23.52
CA VAL A 314 5.31 -4.41 23.66
C VAL A 314 6.61 -5.18 23.60
N LEU A 315 7.43 -4.91 22.58
CA LEU A 315 8.78 -5.45 22.48
C LEU A 315 9.74 -4.65 23.37
N ALA A 316 10.59 -5.37 24.09
CA ALA A 316 11.56 -4.79 25.01
C ALA A 316 12.65 -4.00 24.27
N ASP A 317 13.14 -2.96 24.91
CA ASP A 317 14.28 -2.16 24.43
C ASP A 317 15.56 -3.02 24.38
N GLY A 318 16.31 -2.95 23.28
CA GLY A 318 17.46 -3.82 23.01
C GLY A 318 17.76 -3.99 21.53
N ASP A 319 18.34 -5.15 21.15
CA ASP A 319 18.53 -5.50 19.75
C ASP A 319 17.16 -5.76 19.08
N LEU A 320 16.75 -4.80 18.25
CA LEU A 320 15.46 -4.80 17.60
C LEU A 320 15.25 -6.04 16.73
N LEU A 321 16.27 -6.47 16.00
CA LEU A 321 16.17 -7.60 15.09
C LEU A 321 15.90 -8.87 15.90
N LEU A 322 16.66 -9.08 16.98
CA LEU A 322 16.46 -10.22 17.88
C LEU A 322 15.09 -10.19 18.58
N ALA A 323 14.60 -9.00 18.93
CA ALA A 323 13.29 -8.85 19.54
C ALA A 323 12.16 -9.22 18.56
N ILE A 324 12.25 -8.76 17.31
CA ILE A 324 11.29 -9.10 16.25
C ILE A 324 11.38 -10.60 15.93
N GLU A 325 12.57 -11.16 15.74
CA GLU A 325 12.75 -12.59 15.47
C GLU A 325 12.16 -13.47 16.57
N LYS A 326 12.38 -13.08 17.84
CA LYS A 326 11.78 -13.77 18.98
C LYS A 326 10.26 -13.68 18.94
N PHE A 327 9.72 -12.49 18.73
CA PHE A 327 8.28 -12.28 18.64
C PHE A 327 7.63 -13.08 17.50
N VAL A 328 8.23 -13.06 16.30
CA VAL A 328 7.76 -13.83 15.14
C VAL A 328 7.70 -15.32 15.45
N ARG A 329 8.71 -15.85 16.13
CA ARG A 329 8.77 -17.27 16.51
C ARG A 329 7.78 -17.62 17.63
N ASP A 330 7.72 -16.80 18.68
CA ASP A 330 6.94 -17.09 19.88
C ASP A 330 5.42 -16.95 19.61
N GLU A 331 5.02 -15.99 18.77
CA GLU A 331 3.61 -15.77 18.37
C GLU A 331 3.23 -16.45 17.04
N HIS A 332 4.17 -17.19 16.43
CA HIS A 332 3.98 -17.85 15.13
C HIS A 332 3.45 -16.91 14.04
N ILE A 333 4.10 -15.77 13.85
CA ILE A 333 3.70 -14.74 12.88
C ILE A 333 3.97 -15.23 11.45
N ASP A 334 2.92 -15.22 10.62
CA ASP A 334 2.95 -15.63 9.22
C ASP A 334 3.28 -14.46 8.29
N VAL A 335 2.81 -13.26 8.63
CA VAL A 335 2.96 -12.04 7.83
C VAL A 335 3.29 -10.86 8.75
N ILE A 336 4.23 -10.01 8.33
CA ILE A 336 4.57 -8.76 9.01
C ILE A 336 4.21 -7.59 8.09
N ALA A 337 3.40 -6.67 8.60
CA ALA A 337 3.04 -5.42 7.97
C ALA A 337 3.77 -4.26 8.65
N LEU A 338 4.36 -3.39 7.82
CA LEU A 338 5.13 -2.23 8.25
C LEU A 338 4.63 -0.99 7.50
N SER A 339 4.56 0.14 8.21
CA SER A 339 4.36 1.46 7.61
C SER A 339 5.72 2.06 7.22
N THR A 340 5.86 2.54 5.99
CA THR A 340 7.07 3.25 5.55
C THR A 340 6.95 4.73 5.93
N TYR A 341 7.93 5.22 6.69
CA TYR A 341 7.98 6.62 7.12
C TYR A 341 8.62 7.48 6.04
N ARG A 342 7.88 8.47 5.53
CA ARG A 342 8.41 9.61 4.77
C ARG A 342 8.31 10.91 5.54
#